data_AF-A0A016S4U1-F1
#
_entry.id   AF-A0A016S4U1-F1
#
_cell.length_a   1.000
_cell.length_b   1.000
_cell.length_c   1.000
_cell.angle_alpha   90.00
_cell.angle_beta   90.00
_cell.angle_gamma   90.00
#
_symmetry.space_group_name_H-M   'P 1'
#
loop_
_entity.id
_entity.type
_entity.pdbx_description
1 polymer ?
#
loop_
_entity_poly.entity_id
_entity_poly.type
_entity_poly.pdbx_seq_one_letter_code
_entity_poly.pdbx_strand_id
1 'polypeptide(L)'
;MVQKTVEPFKDVLKRQKPDVPGQPYEMVVFNNKLPKSVGNPWIGAYSKHGFWYKFHEGNKEDFNQLVALSSEQNAYMLNYDYMTAWENAYGATNIRVLVAKNLKEEIMGGVVAISKKDYTQIGTYFVLEEYRHSGIGSMLFKEVLKDKPGAFQAMHHLLPTVSRFGLRECYGRRFNHVMIENPSGFPDLQETMDNARIALSATFTPAEWHAISVLDREASAEQRSIRELLAIEDSQTAAVFTKECVCLGFGTSKELVGEGVRRIVIGPLYATEPLVAEVITRAVLKKYYNPEMDFDFAPDDFAIYRRSIEFILPAEERMLPLIEKLNGKDGKLTRPRMWYQTCSSNFPPGARLDLVYAAGDLHSTLV
;
A
#
# COMPACT_ATOMS: atom_id res chain seq x y z
N MET A 1 -3.97 -49.70 -20.86
CA MET A 1 -3.50 -48.29 -20.79
C MET A 1 -3.40 -47.92 -19.33
N VAL A 2 -2.18 -47.73 -18.82
CA VAL A 2 -1.97 -47.28 -17.44
C VAL A 2 -2.41 -45.81 -17.37
N GLN A 3 -3.44 -45.52 -16.57
CA GLN A 3 -3.79 -44.16 -16.20
C GLN A 3 -2.57 -43.56 -15.49
N LYS A 4 -1.81 -42.71 -16.17
CA LYS A 4 -0.83 -41.85 -15.51
C LYS A 4 -1.64 -40.94 -14.60
N THR A 5 -1.66 -41.28 -13.30
CA THR A 5 -2.11 -40.41 -12.23
C THR A 5 -1.37 -39.09 -12.39
N VAL A 6 -2.12 -38.03 -12.69
CA VAL A 6 -1.56 -36.69 -12.79
C VAL A 6 -1.07 -36.33 -11.40
N GLU A 7 0.22 -36.02 -11.30
CA GLU A 7 0.83 -35.62 -10.04
C GLU A 7 0.06 -34.42 -9.46
N PRO A 8 -0.29 -34.43 -8.15
CA PRO A 8 -1.00 -33.34 -7.53
C PRO A 8 -0.27 -32.01 -7.74
N PHE A 9 -1.00 -30.96 -8.14
CA PHE A 9 -0.42 -29.66 -8.44
C PHE A 9 0.42 -29.11 -7.26
N LYS A 10 0.03 -29.42 -6.02
CA LYS A 10 0.79 -29.08 -4.80
C LYS A 10 2.20 -29.69 -4.78
N ASP A 11 2.41 -30.87 -5.35
CA ASP A 11 3.71 -31.53 -5.41
C ASP A 11 4.56 -31.05 -6.59
N VAL A 12 3.92 -30.58 -7.66
CA VAL A 12 4.59 -29.85 -8.75
C VAL A 12 5.10 -28.50 -8.25
N LEU A 13 4.30 -27.75 -7.49
CA LEU A 13 4.65 -26.45 -6.92
C LEU A 13 5.83 -26.54 -5.93
N LYS A 14 5.91 -27.61 -5.12
CA LYS A 14 7.04 -27.85 -4.20
C LYS A 14 8.40 -27.89 -4.90
N ARG A 15 8.43 -28.29 -6.18
CA ARG A 15 9.66 -28.42 -6.99
C ARG A 15 10.02 -27.15 -7.75
N GLN A 16 9.19 -26.12 -7.70
CA GLN A 16 9.35 -24.90 -8.48
C GLN A 16 9.82 -23.70 -7.65
N LYS A 17 10.17 -23.89 -6.37
CA LYS A 17 10.75 -22.82 -5.54
C LYS A 17 11.93 -22.19 -6.29
N PRO A 18 11.89 -20.88 -6.60
CA PRO A 18 13.01 -20.23 -7.25
C PRO A 18 14.22 -20.29 -6.31
N ASP A 19 15.36 -20.69 -6.85
CA ASP A 19 16.63 -20.76 -6.10
C ASP A 19 17.05 -19.37 -5.56
N VAL A 20 16.47 -18.30 -6.11
CA VAL A 20 16.72 -16.91 -5.75
C VAL A 20 15.44 -16.24 -5.23
N PRO A 21 15.43 -15.72 -3.97
CA PRO A 21 14.31 -14.94 -3.44
C PRO A 21 13.93 -13.76 -4.35
N GLY A 22 12.65 -13.65 -4.70
CA GLY A 22 12.11 -12.54 -5.51
C GLY A 22 12.18 -12.72 -7.03
N GLN A 23 12.59 -13.89 -7.54
CA GLN A 23 12.33 -14.27 -8.93
C GLN A 23 10.89 -14.79 -9.08
N PRO A 24 10.19 -14.48 -10.20
CA PRO A 24 8.91 -15.11 -10.50
C PRO A 24 9.14 -16.61 -10.72
N TYR A 25 8.24 -17.45 -10.20
CA TYR A 25 8.26 -18.88 -10.47
C TYR A 25 8.14 -19.10 -11.99
N GLU A 26 9.08 -19.85 -12.58
CA GLU A 26 8.92 -20.35 -13.94
C GLU A 26 7.83 -21.43 -13.93
N MET A 27 6.61 -20.99 -14.25
CA MET A 27 5.46 -21.87 -14.33
C MET A 27 5.64 -22.87 -15.48
N VAL A 28 5.94 -24.13 -15.16
CA VAL A 28 5.80 -25.22 -16.13
C VAL A 28 4.32 -25.30 -16.51
N VAL A 29 4.02 -25.15 -17.81
CA VAL A 29 2.65 -25.16 -18.34
C VAL A 29 1.91 -26.38 -17.82
N PHE A 30 0.97 -26.17 -16.90
CA PHE A 30 0.17 -27.25 -16.32
C PHE A 30 -0.70 -27.83 -17.44
N ASN A 31 -0.27 -28.94 -18.01
CA ASN A 31 -0.94 -29.57 -19.13
C ASN A 31 -2.02 -30.53 -18.61
N ASN A 32 -3.14 -29.97 -18.20
CA ASN A 32 -4.33 -30.73 -17.84
C ASN A 32 -5.29 -30.88 -19.04
N LYS A 33 -6.24 -31.82 -18.92
CA LYS A 33 -7.33 -32.02 -19.88
C LYS A 33 -8.53 -31.10 -19.64
N LEU A 34 -8.41 -30.15 -18.70
CA LEU A 34 -9.50 -29.25 -18.39
C LEU A 34 -9.66 -28.22 -19.51
N PRO A 35 -10.88 -27.66 -19.70
CA PRO A 35 -11.08 -26.54 -20.59
C PRO A 35 -10.17 -25.37 -20.22
N LYS A 36 -9.77 -24.56 -21.20
CA LYS A 36 -8.86 -23.41 -21.00
C LYS A 36 -9.46 -22.16 -21.62
N SER A 37 -9.41 -21.04 -20.91
CA SER A 37 -9.90 -19.74 -21.37
C SER A 37 -11.38 -19.76 -21.83
N VAL A 38 -12.24 -20.47 -21.11
CA VAL A 38 -13.68 -20.60 -21.46
C VAL A 38 -14.57 -20.36 -20.24
N GLY A 39 -15.82 -19.99 -20.49
CA GLY A 39 -16.83 -19.75 -19.46
C GLY A 39 -17.00 -18.28 -19.09
N ASN A 40 -17.97 -18.00 -18.22
CA ASN A 40 -18.27 -16.67 -17.72
C ASN A 40 -17.85 -16.62 -16.23
N PRO A 41 -16.91 -15.75 -15.83
CA PRO A 41 -16.46 -15.66 -14.44
C PRO A 41 -17.58 -15.51 -13.40
N TRP A 42 -18.72 -14.91 -13.74
CA TRP A 42 -19.85 -14.76 -12.81
C TRP A 42 -20.65 -16.06 -12.57
N ILE A 43 -20.53 -17.04 -13.47
CA ILE A 43 -21.17 -18.36 -13.36
C ILE A 43 -20.13 -19.41 -12.95
N GLY A 44 -18.94 -19.31 -13.53
CA GLY A 44 -17.82 -20.23 -13.44
C GLY A 44 -17.03 -20.21 -14.76
N ALA A 45 -15.72 -20.07 -14.68
CA ALA A 45 -14.84 -20.02 -15.83
C ALA A 45 -13.55 -20.82 -15.59
N TYR A 46 -12.88 -21.19 -16.69
CA TYR A 46 -11.57 -21.80 -16.67
C TYR A 46 -10.52 -20.79 -17.15
N SER A 47 -9.46 -20.65 -16.35
CA SER A 47 -8.32 -19.79 -16.65
C SER A 47 -7.54 -20.30 -17.88
N LYS A 48 -6.53 -19.54 -18.32
CA LYS A 48 -5.61 -19.94 -19.41
C LYS A 48 -4.90 -21.27 -19.11
N HIS A 49 -4.71 -21.60 -17.84
CA HIS A 49 -4.09 -22.85 -17.38
C HIS A 49 -5.10 -23.90 -16.92
N GLY A 50 -6.40 -23.66 -17.14
CA GLY A 50 -7.47 -24.62 -16.82
C GLY A 50 -7.82 -24.69 -15.34
N PHE A 51 -7.51 -23.65 -14.55
CA PHE A 51 -8.01 -23.53 -13.19
C PHE A 51 -9.45 -23.02 -13.24
N TRP A 52 -10.37 -23.72 -12.58
CA TRP A 52 -11.74 -23.24 -12.43
C TRP A 52 -11.77 -22.12 -11.39
N TYR A 53 -12.47 -21.03 -11.69
CA TYR A 53 -12.71 -19.93 -10.77
C TYR A 53 -14.07 -19.27 -11.03
N LYS A 54 -14.58 -18.58 -10.02
CA LYS A 54 -15.79 -17.75 -10.10
C LYS A 54 -15.57 -16.42 -9.41
N PHE A 55 -16.22 -15.37 -9.91
CA PHE A 55 -16.22 -14.04 -9.31
C PHE A 55 -17.30 -13.90 -8.25
N HIS A 56 -16.94 -13.21 -7.18
CA HIS A 56 -17.81 -12.86 -6.07
C HIS A 56 -17.57 -11.39 -5.72
N GLU A 57 -18.65 -10.67 -5.39
CA GLU A 57 -18.52 -9.41 -4.68
C GLU A 57 -18.06 -9.73 -3.26
N GLY A 58 -16.88 -9.22 -2.92
CA GLY A 58 -16.21 -9.50 -1.66
C GLY A 58 -16.74 -8.61 -0.54
N ASN A 59 -16.63 -9.11 0.68
CA ASN A 59 -16.92 -8.37 1.91
C ASN A 59 -15.63 -8.00 2.66
N LYS A 60 -15.76 -7.51 3.90
CA LYS A 60 -14.63 -7.19 4.77
C LYS A 60 -13.74 -8.39 5.09
N GLU A 61 -14.29 -9.59 5.23
CA GLU A 61 -13.52 -10.82 5.47
C GLU A 61 -12.65 -11.16 4.25
N ASP A 62 -13.23 -11.08 3.05
CA ASP A 62 -12.49 -11.27 1.80
C ASP A 62 -11.38 -10.24 1.65
N PHE A 63 -11.65 -8.97 1.98
CA PHE A 63 -10.63 -7.92 1.99
C PHE A 63 -9.50 -8.23 2.98
N ASN A 64 -9.83 -8.62 4.21
CA ASN A 64 -8.83 -8.97 5.21
C ASN A 64 -7.96 -10.15 4.74
N GLN A 65 -8.56 -11.16 4.10
CA GLN A 65 -7.81 -12.27 3.53
C GLN A 65 -6.89 -11.81 2.38
N LEU A 66 -7.34 -10.90 1.51
CA LEU A 66 -6.47 -10.30 0.48
C LEU A 66 -5.30 -9.52 1.09
N VAL A 67 -5.55 -8.74 2.16
CA VAL A 67 -4.51 -8.00 2.89
C VAL A 67 -3.47 -8.95 3.46
N ALA A 68 -3.88 -10.00 4.16
CA ALA A 68 -2.97 -10.99 4.74
C ALA A 68 -2.10 -11.65 3.66
N LEU A 69 -2.73 -12.22 2.62
CA LEU A 69 -2.04 -12.92 1.54
C LEU A 69 -1.07 -12.01 0.76
N SER A 70 -1.47 -10.75 0.51
CA SER A 70 -0.63 -9.80 -0.22
C SER A 70 0.52 -9.24 0.62
N SER A 71 0.35 -9.11 1.94
CA SER A 71 1.45 -8.79 2.86
C SER A 71 2.50 -9.90 2.86
N GLU A 72 2.07 -11.16 2.99
CA GLU A 72 2.97 -12.33 3.05
C GLU A 72 3.74 -12.57 1.74
N GLN A 73 3.06 -12.53 0.58
CA GLN A 73 3.68 -12.93 -0.69
C GLN A 73 4.34 -11.76 -1.43
N ASN A 74 3.83 -10.54 -1.26
CA ASN A 74 4.24 -9.38 -2.06
C ASN A 74 4.66 -8.17 -1.20
N ALA A 75 4.74 -8.30 0.12
CA ALA A 75 5.12 -7.22 1.03
C ALA A 75 4.29 -5.93 0.85
N TYR A 76 2.97 -6.08 0.60
CA TYR A 76 2.08 -4.93 0.49
C TYR A 76 2.00 -4.18 1.82
N MET A 77 1.95 -2.85 1.72
CA MET A 77 1.86 -1.94 2.88
C MET A 77 0.40 -1.64 3.22
N LEU A 78 -0.33 -2.68 3.60
CA LEU A 78 -1.76 -2.62 3.91
C LEU A 78 -2.03 -2.78 5.40
N ASN A 79 -3.15 -2.21 5.84
CA ASN A 79 -3.75 -2.39 7.15
C ASN A 79 -5.18 -2.95 6.98
N TYR A 80 -5.67 -3.74 7.93
CA TYR A 80 -7.02 -4.31 7.89
C TYR A 80 -8.13 -3.24 7.89
N ASP A 81 -7.88 -2.07 8.47
CA ASP A 81 -8.87 -0.99 8.59
C ASP A 81 -9.08 -0.20 7.30
N TYR A 82 -8.18 -0.35 6.33
CA TYR A 82 -8.18 0.47 5.12
C TYR A 82 -9.52 0.45 4.38
N MET A 83 -10.15 -0.72 4.23
CA MET A 83 -11.49 -0.79 3.61
C MET A 83 -12.49 0.14 4.31
N THR A 84 -12.52 0.14 5.63
CA THR A 84 -13.46 0.97 6.41
C THR A 84 -13.12 2.46 6.27
N ALA A 85 -11.83 2.81 6.32
CA ALA A 85 -11.38 4.18 6.07
C ALA A 85 -11.76 4.67 4.66
N TRP A 86 -11.62 3.81 3.64
CA TRP A 86 -12.01 4.12 2.27
C TRP A 86 -13.52 4.26 2.11
N GLU A 87 -14.32 3.39 2.74
CA GLU A 87 -15.78 3.47 2.73
C GLU A 87 -16.27 4.76 3.40
N ASN A 88 -15.65 5.18 4.49
CA ASN A 88 -15.99 6.45 5.15
C ASN A 88 -15.57 7.67 4.31
N ALA A 89 -14.40 7.61 3.67
CA ALA A 89 -13.85 8.74 2.93
C ALA A 89 -14.49 8.94 1.54
N TYR A 90 -14.80 7.85 0.85
CA TYR A 90 -15.28 7.86 -0.54
C TYR A 90 -16.75 7.41 -0.66
N GLY A 91 -17.34 6.84 0.40
CA GLY A 91 -18.68 6.25 0.41
C GLY A 91 -18.63 4.75 0.09
N ALA A 92 -19.34 3.94 0.88
CA ALA A 92 -19.32 2.48 0.77
C ALA A 92 -19.72 1.96 -0.63
N THR A 93 -20.65 2.63 -1.32
CA THR A 93 -21.08 2.26 -2.67
C THR A 93 -20.01 2.52 -3.75
N ASN A 94 -18.98 3.30 -3.42
CA ASN A 94 -17.86 3.59 -4.32
C ASN A 94 -16.68 2.63 -4.12
N ILE A 95 -16.69 1.82 -3.05
CA ILE A 95 -15.67 0.80 -2.79
C ILE A 95 -16.21 -0.55 -3.24
N ARG A 96 -15.47 -1.22 -4.13
CA ARG A 96 -15.82 -2.55 -4.61
C ARG A 96 -14.65 -3.50 -4.40
N VAL A 97 -14.87 -4.55 -3.63
CA VAL A 97 -13.93 -5.68 -3.51
C VAL A 97 -14.41 -6.77 -4.45
N LEU A 98 -13.61 -7.16 -5.44
CA LEU A 98 -13.93 -8.25 -6.35
C LEU A 98 -12.93 -9.38 -6.15
N VAL A 99 -13.41 -10.58 -5.86
CA VAL A 99 -12.55 -11.75 -5.64
C VAL A 99 -12.85 -12.87 -6.62
N ALA A 100 -11.82 -13.59 -7.00
CA ALA A 100 -11.91 -14.85 -7.72
C ALA A 100 -11.72 -15.99 -6.73
N LYS A 101 -12.71 -16.88 -6.60
CA LYS A 101 -12.69 -18.04 -5.71
C LYS A 101 -12.70 -19.35 -6.51
N ASN A 102 -12.07 -20.38 -5.96
CA ASN A 102 -12.11 -21.74 -6.54
C ASN A 102 -13.37 -22.50 -6.07
N LEU A 103 -13.51 -23.78 -6.45
CA LEU A 103 -14.66 -24.63 -6.06
C LEU A 103 -14.77 -24.90 -4.54
N LYS A 104 -13.72 -24.59 -3.77
CA LYS A 104 -13.69 -24.71 -2.31
C LYS A 104 -13.92 -23.37 -1.62
N GLU A 105 -14.32 -22.34 -2.36
CA GLU A 105 -14.47 -20.96 -1.88
C GLU A 105 -13.15 -20.32 -1.39
N GLU A 106 -12.00 -20.88 -1.75
CA GLU A 106 -10.69 -20.31 -1.43
C GLU A 106 -10.36 -19.17 -2.40
N ILE A 107 -9.90 -18.02 -1.88
CA ILE A 107 -9.50 -16.87 -2.70
C ILE A 107 -8.27 -17.23 -3.53
N MET A 108 -8.40 -17.09 -4.84
CA MET A 108 -7.31 -17.23 -5.81
C MET A 108 -6.63 -15.89 -6.13
N GLY A 109 -7.39 -14.80 -5.99
CA GLY A 109 -6.95 -13.43 -6.21
C GLY A 109 -8.11 -12.47 -6.06
N GLY A 110 -7.81 -11.18 -6.02
CA GLY A 110 -8.81 -10.14 -5.92
C GLY A 110 -8.28 -8.77 -6.30
N VAL A 111 -9.21 -7.85 -6.44
CA VAL A 111 -8.94 -6.45 -6.75
C VAL A 111 -9.92 -5.57 -5.99
N VAL A 112 -9.42 -4.49 -5.42
CA VAL A 112 -10.24 -3.40 -4.89
C VAL A 112 -10.31 -2.30 -5.94
N ALA A 113 -11.52 -1.79 -6.17
CA ALA A 113 -11.77 -0.67 -7.04
C ALA A 113 -12.48 0.45 -6.28
N ILE A 114 -11.97 1.67 -6.46
CA ILE A 114 -12.49 2.87 -5.82
C ILE A 114 -13.00 3.79 -6.92
N SER A 115 -14.32 3.95 -6.98
CA SER A 115 -14.97 4.84 -7.93
C SER A 115 -14.80 6.28 -7.46
N LYS A 116 -14.04 7.07 -8.21
CA LYS A 116 -13.93 8.52 -8.03
C LYS A 116 -14.78 9.22 -9.09
N LYS A 117 -14.87 10.55 -9.00
CA LYS A 117 -15.72 11.35 -9.89
C LYS A 117 -15.43 11.11 -11.38
N ASP A 118 -14.15 11.10 -11.74
CA ASP A 118 -13.71 11.11 -13.15
C ASP A 118 -13.00 9.82 -13.59
N TYR A 119 -12.71 8.91 -12.66
CA TYR A 119 -12.01 7.65 -12.94
C TYR A 119 -12.25 6.61 -11.85
N THR A 120 -11.97 5.35 -12.16
CA THR A 120 -11.87 4.26 -11.19
C THR A 120 -10.40 4.06 -10.82
N GLN A 121 -10.07 4.18 -9.53
CA GLN A 121 -8.76 3.78 -9.03
C GLN A 121 -8.76 2.27 -8.77
N ILE A 122 -7.82 1.57 -9.38
CA ILE A 122 -7.46 0.21 -9.03
C ILE A 122 -6.56 0.29 -7.80
N GLY A 123 -6.99 -0.32 -6.71
CA GLY A 123 -6.26 -0.33 -5.45
C GLY A 123 -5.53 -1.64 -5.22
N THR A 124 -5.83 -2.30 -4.10
CA THR A 124 -5.24 -3.59 -3.76
C THR A 124 -5.55 -4.60 -4.86
N TYR A 125 -4.54 -5.02 -5.62
CA TYR A 125 -4.65 -6.09 -6.59
C TYR A 125 -3.72 -7.23 -6.17
N PHE A 126 -4.24 -8.44 -6.10
CA PHE A 126 -3.42 -9.58 -5.72
C PHE A 126 -3.90 -10.85 -6.41
N VAL A 127 -2.97 -11.70 -6.82
CA VAL A 127 -3.25 -13.06 -7.27
C VAL A 127 -2.23 -13.95 -6.59
N LEU A 128 -2.70 -15.02 -5.95
CA LEU A 128 -1.85 -16.02 -5.33
C LEU A 128 -0.84 -16.54 -6.34
N GLU A 129 0.39 -16.72 -5.88
CA GLU A 129 1.53 -17.08 -6.72
C GLU A 129 1.25 -18.25 -7.65
N GLU A 130 0.65 -19.33 -7.15
CA GLU A 130 0.31 -20.53 -7.91
C GLU A 130 -0.71 -20.32 -9.03
N TYR A 131 -1.46 -19.22 -9.01
CA TYR A 131 -2.46 -18.86 -10.01
C TYR A 131 -2.05 -17.68 -10.89
N ARG A 132 -0.84 -17.14 -10.72
CA ARG A 132 -0.31 -16.07 -11.58
C ARG A 132 -0.16 -16.55 -13.03
N HIS A 133 -0.13 -15.60 -13.96
CA HIS A 133 -0.07 -15.84 -15.42
C HIS A 133 -1.21 -16.67 -16.03
N SER A 134 -2.19 -17.10 -15.23
CA SER A 134 -3.37 -17.84 -15.67
C SER A 134 -4.46 -16.95 -16.31
N GLY A 135 -4.29 -15.63 -16.28
CA GLY A 135 -5.25 -14.67 -16.83
C GLY A 135 -6.34 -14.21 -15.87
N ILE A 136 -6.44 -14.80 -14.67
CA ILE A 136 -7.41 -14.38 -13.63
C ILE A 136 -7.30 -12.88 -13.33
N GLY A 137 -6.08 -12.39 -13.08
CA GLY A 137 -5.84 -10.97 -12.81
C GLY A 137 -6.28 -10.04 -13.94
N SER A 138 -6.11 -10.46 -15.20
CA SER A 138 -6.60 -9.67 -16.35
C SER A 138 -8.11 -9.61 -16.41
N MET A 139 -8.80 -10.68 -15.99
CA MET A 139 -10.26 -10.69 -15.92
C MET A 139 -10.77 -9.81 -14.78
N LEU A 140 -10.10 -9.84 -13.62
CA LEU A 140 -10.39 -8.95 -12.50
C LEU A 140 -10.27 -7.47 -12.90
N PHE A 141 -9.16 -7.09 -13.55
CA PHE A 141 -8.93 -5.72 -14.05
C PHE A 141 -10.01 -5.27 -15.04
N LYS A 142 -10.35 -6.12 -16.01
CA LYS A 142 -11.40 -5.83 -16.99
C LYS A 142 -12.77 -5.65 -16.33
N GLU A 143 -13.08 -6.45 -15.33
CA GLU A 143 -14.39 -6.38 -14.65
C GLU A 143 -14.53 -5.13 -13.77
N VAL A 144 -13.45 -4.63 -13.16
CA VAL A 144 -13.52 -3.41 -12.35
C VAL A 144 -13.41 -2.12 -13.15
N LEU A 145 -12.61 -2.12 -14.21
CA LEU A 145 -12.53 -0.97 -15.12
C LEU A 145 -13.75 -0.89 -16.02
N LYS A 146 -14.22 -2.04 -16.52
CA LYS A 146 -15.16 -2.15 -17.64
C LYS A 146 -14.64 -1.27 -18.79
N ASP A 147 -15.36 -0.20 -19.11
CA ASP A 147 -14.99 0.80 -20.12
C ASP A 147 -14.78 2.20 -19.53
N LYS A 148 -14.58 2.30 -18.20
CA LYS A 148 -14.34 3.57 -17.51
C LYS A 148 -12.84 3.92 -17.52
N PRO A 149 -12.49 5.21 -17.49
CA PRO A 149 -11.12 5.63 -17.26
C PRO A 149 -10.56 5.03 -15.97
N GLY A 150 -9.36 4.46 -16.05
CA GLY A 150 -8.69 3.86 -14.91
C GLY A 150 -7.51 4.69 -14.42
N ALA A 151 -7.17 4.54 -13.14
CA ALA A 151 -5.86 4.88 -12.60
C ALA A 151 -5.36 3.75 -11.70
N PHE A 152 -4.06 3.52 -11.65
CA PHE A 152 -3.45 2.45 -10.87
C PHE A 152 -2.05 2.87 -10.43
N GLN A 153 -1.73 2.69 -9.15
CA GLN A 153 -0.35 2.70 -8.69
C GLN A 153 0.27 1.33 -8.97
N ALA A 154 0.75 1.18 -10.20
CA ALA A 154 1.28 -0.08 -10.67
C ALA A 154 2.62 -0.38 -10.02
N MET A 155 2.73 -1.52 -9.35
CA MET A 155 4.04 -2.06 -9.04
C MET A 155 4.81 -2.31 -10.34
N HIS A 156 6.10 -2.04 -10.31
CA HIS A 156 6.98 -2.11 -11.48
C HIS A 156 6.86 -3.40 -12.33
N HIS A 157 6.69 -4.56 -11.69
CA HIS A 157 6.58 -5.84 -12.40
C HIS A 157 5.27 -5.99 -13.19
N LEU A 158 4.25 -5.16 -12.92
CA LEU A 158 2.98 -5.14 -13.67
C LEU A 158 2.99 -4.18 -14.86
N LEU A 159 3.94 -3.24 -14.92
CA LEU A 159 4.03 -2.23 -15.99
C LEU A 159 4.00 -2.82 -17.41
N PRO A 160 4.64 -3.96 -17.72
CA PRO A 160 4.55 -4.56 -19.05
C PRO A 160 3.12 -4.96 -19.46
N THR A 161 2.18 -5.05 -18.51
CA THR A 161 0.81 -5.50 -18.74
C THR A 161 -0.26 -4.41 -18.62
N VAL A 162 0.04 -3.26 -17.99
CA VAL A 162 -0.96 -2.21 -17.73
C VAL A 162 -1.54 -1.59 -19.02
N SER A 163 -0.74 -1.52 -20.09
CA SER A 163 -1.16 -0.99 -21.39
C SER A 163 -2.31 -1.77 -22.03
N ARG A 164 -2.46 -3.06 -21.69
CA ARG A 164 -3.57 -3.91 -22.15
C ARG A 164 -4.93 -3.48 -21.60
N PHE A 165 -4.92 -2.66 -20.55
CA PHE A 165 -6.11 -2.10 -19.92
C PHE A 165 -6.28 -0.61 -20.24
N GLY A 166 -5.59 -0.11 -21.27
CA GLY A 166 -5.65 1.30 -21.65
C GLY A 166 -5.00 2.24 -20.65
N LEU A 167 -4.15 1.75 -19.74
CA LEU A 167 -3.40 2.55 -18.79
C LEU A 167 -2.02 2.89 -19.37
N ARG A 168 -1.57 4.13 -19.19
CA ARG A 168 -0.24 4.59 -19.59
C ARG A 168 0.49 5.20 -18.41
N GLU A 169 1.80 5.05 -18.40
CA GLU A 169 2.65 5.63 -17.36
C GLU A 169 2.51 7.16 -17.33
N CYS A 170 2.31 7.70 -16.13
CA CYS A 170 2.34 9.13 -15.87
C CYS A 170 3.75 9.53 -15.43
N TYR A 171 4.57 10.01 -16.37
CA TYR A 171 5.94 10.42 -16.10
C TYR A 171 6.02 11.43 -14.94
N GLY A 172 7.06 11.28 -14.12
CA GLY A 172 7.25 12.06 -12.90
C GLY A 172 6.53 11.50 -11.66
N ARG A 173 5.67 10.48 -11.78
CA ARG A 173 4.95 9.87 -10.64
C ARG A 173 5.40 8.45 -10.34
N ARG A 174 6.68 8.32 -10.04
CA ARG A 174 7.28 7.08 -9.54
C ARG A 174 7.51 7.19 -8.05
N PHE A 175 7.23 6.12 -7.33
CA PHE A 175 7.44 6.04 -5.89
C PHE A 175 8.35 4.85 -5.52
N ASN A 176 9.41 5.14 -4.78
CA ASN A 176 10.42 4.19 -4.35
C ASN A 176 10.17 3.76 -2.91
N HIS A 177 10.33 2.46 -2.64
CA HIS A 177 10.29 1.95 -1.28
C HIS A 177 11.67 2.11 -0.62
N VAL A 178 11.70 2.69 0.58
CA VAL A 178 12.86 2.76 1.47
C VAL A 178 12.50 2.18 2.84
N MET A 179 13.40 1.39 3.43
CA MET A 179 13.22 0.78 4.74
C MET A 179 14.46 1.01 5.61
N ILE A 180 14.26 1.29 6.89
CA ILE A 180 15.30 1.30 7.92
C ILE A 180 15.00 0.21 8.96
N GLU A 181 15.98 -0.63 9.26
CA GLU A 181 15.93 -1.61 10.33
C GLU A 181 16.74 -1.11 11.52
N ASN A 182 16.19 -1.22 12.73
CA ASN A 182 16.84 -0.85 14.00
C ASN A 182 17.38 0.60 14.02
N PRO A 183 16.54 1.61 13.71
CA PRO A 183 16.97 3.00 13.66
C PRO A 183 17.49 3.49 15.02
N SER A 184 18.65 4.12 15.02
CA SER A 184 19.31 4.67 16.23
C SER A 184 19.28 6.20 16.30
N GLY A 185 18.95 6.88 15.20
CA GLY A 185 19.01 8.34 15.08
C GLY A 185 17.74 9.08 15.52
N PHE A 186 16.78 8.41 16.15
CA PHE A 186 15.57 9.08 16.66
C PHE A 186 15.88 10.28 17.59
N PRO A 187 16.82 10.17 18.55
CA PRO A 187 17.14 11.29 19.45
C PRO A 187 17.64 12.54 18.73
N ASP A 188 18.28 12.35 17.58
CA ASP A 188 18.88 13.44 16.79
C ASP A 188 17.84 14.25 16.00
N LEU A 189 16.62 13.73 15.84
CA LEU A 189 15.55 14.44 15.14
C LEU A 189 15.13 15.69 15.90
N GLN A 190 14.80 16.75 15.17
CA GLN A 190 14.31 18.00 15.75
C GLN A 190 12.96 17.80 16.46
N GLU A 191 12.85 18.27 17.71
CA GLU A 191 11.62 18.20 18.52
C GLU A 191 10.72 19.41 18.42
N THR A 192 11.32 20.58 18.20
CA THR A 192 10.61 21.86 18.23
C THR A 192 10.95 22.69 17.02
N MET A 193 10.05 23.61 16.68
CA MET A 193 10.24 24.55 15.58
C MET A 193 9.84 25.93 16.05
N ASP A 194 10.65 26.93 15.71
CA ASP A 194 10.34 28.32 16.04
C ASP A 194 9.10 28.80 15.28
N ASN A 195 8.27 29.59 15.96
CA ASN A 195 7.05 30.20 15.39
C ASN A 195 5.99 29.23 14.85
N ALA A 196 6.09 27.94 15.17
CA ALA A 196 5.09 26.94 14.81
C ALA A 196 4.69 26.10 16.03
N ARG A 197 3.49 25.53 15.97
CA ARG A 197 2.99 24.58 16.97
C ARG A 197 2.85 23.21 16.34
N ILE A 198 3.45 22.22 16.98
CA ILE A 198 3.26 20.80 16.66
C ILE A 198 2.09 20.28 17.49
N ALA A 199 1.17 19.57 16.85
CA ALA A 199 0.02 18.97 17.54
C ALA A 199 -0.24 17.55 17.05
N LEU A 200 -0.86 16.75 17.90
CA LEU A 200 -1.30 15.38 17.61
C LEU A 200 -2.80 15.33 17.35
N SER A 201 -3.25 14.37 16.56
CA SER A 201 -4.65 14.25 16.12
C SER A 201 -5.68 14.22 17.24
N ALA A 202 -5.34 13.69 18.40
CA ALA A 202 -6.21 13.69 19.59
C ALA A 202 -6.59 15.10 20.07
N THR A 203 -5.81 16.12 19.69
CA THR A 203 -5.99 17.51 20.10
C THR A 203 -6.46 18.43 18.98
N PHE A 204 -6.65 17.90 17.77
CA PHE A 204 -6.97 18.74 16.62
C PHE A 204 -8.34 19.39 16.74
N THR A 205 -8.37 20.71 16.52
CA THR A 205 -9.62 21.47 16.42
C THR A 205 -10.29 21.28 15.05
N PRO A 206 -11.59 21.60 14.89
CA PRO A 206 -12.22 21.60 13.57
C PRO A 206 -11.52 22.51 12.54
N ALA A 207 -10.98 23.65 12.98
CA ALA A 207 -10.25 24.57 12.12
C ALA A 207 -8.92 23.97 11.64
N GLU A 208 -8.22 23.23 12.50
CA GLU A 208 -6.98 22.53 12.15
C GLU A 208 -7.22 21.39 11.17
N TRP A 209 -8.29 20.60 11.37
CA TRP A 209 -8.71 19.60 10.38
C TRP A 209 -9.04 20.22 9.03
N HIS A 210 -9.66 21.40 9.03
CA HIS A 210 -9.88 22.15 7.79
C HIS A 210 -8.56 22.57 7.14
N ALA A 211 -7.60 23.11 7.90
CA ALA A 211 -6.29 23.50 7.38
C ALA A 211 -5.50 22.31 6.80
N ILE A 212 -5.53 21.15 7.47
CA ILE A 212 -4.96 19.88 6.96
C ILE A 212 -5.63 19.50 5.63
N SER A 213 -6.96 19.59 5.55
CA SER A 213 -7.71 19.26 4.32
C SER A 213 -7.38 20.19 3.16
N VAL A 214 -7.09 21.47 3.44
CA VAL A 214 -6.62 22.43 2.43
C VAL A 214 -5.27 22.00 1.88
N LEU A 215 -4.30 21.68 2.76
CA LEU A 215 -2.98 21.22 2.35
C LEU A 215 -3.03 19.88 1.61
N ASP A 216 -3.85 18.93 2.07
CA ASP A 216 -4.07 17.64 1.40
C ASP A 216 -4.58 17.81 -0.02
N ARG A 217 -5.55 18.71 -0.23
CA ARG A 217 -6.08 19.03 -1.56
C ARG A 217 -5.03 19.73 -2.43
N GLU A 218 -4.20 20.60 -1.88
CA GLU A 218 -3.10 21.23 -2.62
C GLU A 218 -2.05 20.21 -3.06
N ALA A 219 -1.68 19.29 -2.16
CA ALA A 219 -0.70 18.25 -2.43
C ALA A 219 -1.21 17.21 -3.43
N SER A 220 -2.44 16.71 -3.24
CA SER A 220 -2.99 15.60 -4.03
C SER A 220 -3.77 16.03 -5.28
N ALA A 221 -4.23 17.28 -5.34
CA ALA A 221 -5.23 17.76 -6.29
C ALA A 221 -6.56 16.98 -6.25
N GLU A 222 -6.84 16.24 -5.17
CA GLU A 222 -8.07 15.49 -4.96
C GLU A 222 -8.92 16.13 -3.84
N GLN A 223 -10.25 16.07 -4.00
CA GLN A 223 -11.17 16.39 -2.92
C GLN A 223 -11.59 15.09 -2.22
N ARG A 224 -11.04 14.86 -1.03
CA ARG A 224 -11.25 13.64 -0.24
C ARG A 224 -11.33 13.97 1.25
N SER A 225 -11.96 13.10 2.03
CA SER A 225 -11.99 13.25 3.48
C SER A 225 -10.70 12.71 4.10
N ILE A 226 -9.66 13.54 4.15
CA ILE A 226 -8.35 13.14 4.70
C ILE A 226 -8.46 12.68 6.16
N ARG A 227 -9.35 13.28 6.95
CA ARG A 227 -9.61 12.86 8.33
C ARG A 227 -10.03 11.40 8.42
N GLU A 228 -10.95 10.96 7.55
CA GLU A 228 -11.43 9.57 7.54
C GLU A 228 -10.36 8.62 7.00
N LEU A 229 -9.57 9.05 6.01
CA LEU A 229 -8.45 8.24 5.49
C LEU A 229 -7.33 8.02 6.51
N LEU A 230 -7.17 8.95 7.46
CA LEU A 230 -6.19 8.85 8.55
C LEU A 230 -6.75 8.16 9.80
N ALA A 231 -8.04 7.82 9.83
CA ALA A 231 -8.70 7.16 10.96
C ALA A 231 -8.43 5.64 10.97
N ILE A 232 -7.15 5.27 11.02
CA ILE A 232 -6.68 3.88 11.13
C ILE A 232 -6.40 3.56 12.60
N GLU A 233 -6.78 2.37 13.07
CA GLU A 233 -6.53 1.93 14.44
C GLU A 233 -5.03 1.94 14.74
N ASP A 234 -4.68 2.34 15.96
CA ASP A 234 -3.29 2.46 16.44
C ASP A 234 -2.38 3.34 15.56
N SER A 235 -2.95 4.20 14.72
CA SER A 235 -2.18 5.21 14.00
C SER A 235 -1.91 6.45 14.86
N GLN A 236 -0.88 7.20 14.53
CA GLN A 236 -0.59 8.49 15.17
C GLN A 236 -0.34 9.52 14.09
N THR A 237 -1.22 10.53 14.04
CA THR A 237 -1.09 11.66 13.11
C THR A 237 -0.60 12.88 13.87
N ALA A 238 0.37 13.58 13.28
CA ALA A 238 0.86 14.86 13.76
C ALA A 238 0.79 15.91 12.65
N ALA A 239 0.66 17.17 13.02
CA ALA A 239 0.66 18.30 12.11
C ALA A 239 1.36 19.52 12.73
N VAL A 240 1.87 20.38 11.86
CA VAL A 240 2.54 21.63 12.24
C VAL A 240 1.71 22.80 11.73
N PHE A 241 1.42 23.74 12.62
CA PHE A 241 0.61 24.92 12.33
C PHE A 241 1.35 26.21 12.63
N THR A 242 1.12 27.24 11.83
CA THR A 242 1.48 28.62 12.18
C THR A 242 0.57 29.15 13.30
N LYS A 243 0.88 30.34 13.82
CA LYS A 243 0.03 31.05 14.79
C LYS A 243 -1.36 31.37 14.22
N GLU A 244 -1.45 31.57 12.92
CA GLU A 244 -2.68 31.85 12.16
C GLU A 244 -3.44 30.57 11.77
N CYS A 245 -3.06 29.40 12.29
CA CYS A 245 -3.69 28.11 11.99
C CYS A 245 -3.54 27.66 10.52
N VAL A 246 -2.46 28.09 9.85
CA VAL A 246 -2.09 27.53 8.53
C VAL A 246 -1.32 26.24 8.75
N CYS A 247 -1.71 25.15 8.08
CA CYS A 247 -1.00 23.87 8.14
C CYS A 247 0.26 23.94 7.27
N LEU A 248 1.43 23.80 7.88
CA LEU A 248 2.73 23.75 7.19
C LEU A 248 3.08 22.33 6.73
N GLY A 249 2.46 21.33 7.36
CA GLY A 249 2.65 19.92 7.08
C GLY A 249 1.86 19.03 8.03
N PHE A 250 1.58 17.81 7.59
CA PHE A 250 1.04 16.74 8.42
C PHE A 250 1.62 15.40 8.00
N GLY A 251 1.61 14.44 8.91
CA GLY A 251 1.94 13.07 8.59
C GLY A 251 1.43 12.08 9.61
N THR A 252 1.43 10.81 9.23
CA THR A 252 0.96 9.73 10.09
C THR A 252 1.94 8.58 10.13
N SER A 253 2.07 7.97 11.31
CA SER A 253 2.64 6.63 11.48
C SER A 253 1.51 5.62 11.67
N LYS A 254 1.63 4.44 11.07
CA LYS A 254 0.69 3.33 11.23
C LYS A 254 1.43 2.01 11.19
N GLU A 255 0.81 0.98 11.78
CA GLU A 255 1.35 -0.37 11.73
C GLU A 255 0.77 -1.15 10.54
N LEU A 256 1.63 -1.95 9.91
CA LEU A 256 1.23 -2.85 8.83
C LEU A 256 0.72 -4.19 9.37
N VAL A 257 -0.08 -4.87 8.55
CA VAL A 257 -0.43 -6.27 8.80
C VAL A 257 0.81 -7.16 8.78
N GLY A 258 0.93 -8.01 9.81
CA GLY A 258 1.93 -9.07 9.93
C GLY A 258 1.79 -9.81 11.25
N GLU A 259 2.43 -10.98 11.35
CA GLU A 259 2.58 -11.72 12.59
C GLU A 259 3.72 -11.13 13.44
N GLY A 260 3.59 -11.20 14.77
CA GLY A 260 4.61 -10.72 15.70
C GLY A 260 4.72 -9.19 15.75
N VAL A 261 5.97 -8.69 15.79
CA VAL A 261 6.25 -7.26 15.86
C VAL A 261 5.96 -6.61 14.51
N ARG A 262 4.92 -5.77 14.45
CA ARG A 262 4.48 -5.15 13.21
C ARG A 262 5.51 -4.15 12.69
N ARG A 263 5.56 -3.97 11.38
CA ARG A 263 6.37 -2.92 10.73
C ARG A 263 5.64 -1.59 10.81
N ILE A 264 6.39 -0.50 10.96
CA ILE A 264 5.84 0.86 10.99
C ILE A 264 5.95 1.45 9.59
N VAL A 265 4.89 2.11 9.10
CA VAL A 265 4.94 2.94 7.90
C VAL A 265 4.69 4.38 8.27
N ILE A 266 5.49 5.29 7.70
CA ILE A 266 5.24 6.73 7.74
C ILE A 266 4.69 7.16 6.38
N GLY A 267 3.44 7.63 6.37
CA GLY A 267 2.75 7.98 5.13
C GLY A 267 1.22 8.08 5.26
N PRO A 268 0.58 9.14 4.72
CA PRO A 268 1.20 10.25 4.01
C PRO A 268 2.02 11.13 4.95
N LEU A 269 3.01 11.81 4.40
CA LEU A 269 3.77 12.88 5.04
C LEU A 269 3.91 14.01 4.02
N TYR A 270 3.13 15.06 4.20
CA TYR A 270 3.17 16.25 3.37
C TYR A 270 3.76 17.41 4.17
N ALA A 271 4.66 18.16 3.57
CA ALA A 271 5.32 19.28 4.22
C ALA A 271 5.77 20.34 3.21
N THR A 272 5.74 21.58 3.65
CA THR A 272 6.23 22.73 2.87
C THR A 272 7.75 22.81 2.83
N GLU A 273 8.44 22.26 3.83
CA GLU A 273 9.90 22.26 3.93
C GLU A 273 10.46 21.07 4.73
N PRO A 274 11.77 20.75 4.61
CA PRO A 274 12.36 19.57 5.26
C PRO A 274 12.25 19.58 6.79
N LEU A 275 12.42 20.74 7.42
CA LEU A 275 12.35 20.88 8.88
C LEU A 275 10.96 20.50 9.41
N VAL A 276 9.90 20.87 8.69
CA VAL A 276 8.52 20.50 9.03
C VAL A 276 8.33 18.98 8.94
N ALA A 277 8.85 18.34 7.88
CA ALA A 277 8.81 16.88 7.76
C ALA A 277 9.55 16.18 8.92
N GLU A 278 10.68 16.74 9.37
CA GLU A 278 11.48 16.22 10.47
C GLU A 278 10.75 16.24 11.81
N VAL A 279 10.20 17.39 12.21
CA VAL A 279 9.48 17.52 13.49
C VAL A 279 8.22 16.65 13.50
N ILE A 280 7.52 16.51 12.36
CA ILE A 280 6.38 15.59 12.22
C ILE A 280 6.83 14.14 12.38
N THR A 281 7.92 13.75 11.70
CA THR A 281 8.48 12.40 11.79
C THR A 281 8.82 12.02 13.23
N ARG A 282 9.46 12.93 13.98
CA ARG A 282 9.71 12.71 15.41
C ARG A 282 8.41 12.59 16.21
N ALA A 283 7.45 13.47 15.97
CA ALA A 283 6.19 13.50 16.72
C ALA A 283 5.38 12.20 16.55
N VAL A 284 5.29 11.64 15.34
CA VAL A 284 4.54 10.39 15.08
C VAL A 284 5.29 9.14 15.53
N LEU A 285 6.62 9.21 15.62
CA LEU A 285 7.44 8.09 16.09
C LEU A 285 7.62 8.06 17.61
N LYS A 286 7.36 9.17 18.31
CA LYS A 286 7.59 9.31 19.75
C LYS A 286 6.87 8.25 20.58
N LYS A 287 5.69 7.79 20.16
CA LYS A 287 4.96 6.72 20.88
C LYS A 287 5.68 5.37 20.88
N TYR A 288 6.60 5.15 19.94
CA TYR A 288 7.40 3.92 19.83
C TYR A 288 8.78 4.07 20.45
N TYR A 289 9.14 5.23 20.97
CA TYR A 289 10.46 5.49 21.55
C TYR A 289 10.40 5.46 23.07
N ASN A 290 10.85 4.36 23.67
CA ASN A 290 10.77 4.14 25.12
C ASN A 290 12.06 3.53 25.71
N PRO A 291 13.21 4.23 25.61
CA PRO A 291 14.51 3.70 26.05
C PRO A 291 14.56 3.38 27.55
N GLU A 292 13.71 4.03 28.36
CA GLU A 292 13.67 3.81 29.81
C GLU A 292 13.03 2.48 30.21
N MET A 293 12.27 1.86 29.29
CA MET A 293 11.56 0.60 29.52
C MET A 293 12.17 -0.58 28.76
N ASP A 294 13.28 -0.37 28.06
CA ASP A 294 14.00 -1.41 27.32
C ASP A 294 15.19 -1.93 28.11
N PHE A 295 15.02 -3.12 28.71
CA PHE A 295 16.04 -3.75 29.54
C PHE A 295 16.64 -4.98 28.85
N ASP A 296 17.93 -5.26 29.05
CA ASP A 296 18.60 -6.43 28.46
C ASP A 296 17.92 -7.77 28.80
N PHE A 297 17.30 -7.87 29.98
CA PHE A 297 16.61 -9.07 30.47
C PHE A 297 15.11 -9.08 30.13
N ALA A 298 14.57 -7.99 29.60
CA ALA A 298 13.18 -7.82 29.21
C ALA A 298 13.10 -6.76 28.10
N PRO A 299 13.52 -7.11 26.87
CA PRO A 299 13.57 -6.14 25.78
C PRO A 299 12.16 -5.69 25.38
N ASP A 300 12.01 -4.40 25.09
CA ASP A 300 10.78 -3.86 24.51
C ASP A 300 10.80 -4.10 23.00
N ASP A 301 10.32 -5.28 22.59
CA ASP A 301 10.23 -5.67 21.19
C ASP A 301 9.36 -4.71 20.33
N PHE A 302 8.55 -3.85 20.95
CA PHE A 302 7.74 -2.84 20.27
C PHE A 302 8.44 -1.50 20.09
N ALA A 303 9.61 -1.34 20.69
CA ALA A 303 10.42 -0.13 20.58
C ALA A 303 10.94 0.08 19.17
N ILE A 304 11.01 1.35 18.77
CA ILE A 304 11.35 1.77 17.42
C ILE A 304 12.73 1.27 16.97
N TYR A 305 13.72 1.26 17.86
CA TYR A 305 15.11 0.84 17.59
C TYR A 305 15.28 -0.68 17.53
N ARG A 306 14.21 -1.46 17.71
CA ARG A 306 14.16 -2.91 17.47
C ARG A 306 13.26 -3.29 16.29
N ARG A 307 12.77 -2.28 15.54
CA ARG A 307 11.75 -2.42 14.49
C ARG A 307 12.23 -1.92 13.13
N SER A 308 11.43 -2.25 12.12
CA SER A 308 11.57 -1.68 10.78
C SER A 308 10.59 -0.52 10.58
N ILE A 309 11.07 0.56 9.97
CA ILE A 309 10.26 1.69 9.51
C ILE A 309 10.36 1.76 7.99
N GLU A 310 9.20 1.82 7.34
CA GLU A 310 9.05 1.82 5.90
C GLU A 310 8.47 3.14 5.39
N PHE A 311 8.95 3.53 4.21
CA PHE A 311 8.59 4.76 3.53
C PHE A 311 8.37 4.50 2.05
N ILE A 312 7.38 5.16 1.47
CA ILE A 312 7.18 5.20 0.02
C ILE A 312 7.47 6.63 -0.44
N LEU A 313 8.58 6.87 -1.12
CA LEU A 313 9.06 8.22 -1.46
C LEU A 313 8.80 8.53 -2.92
N PRO A 314 8.41 9.76 -3.31
CA PRO A 314 8.52 10.19 -4.69
C PRO A 314 9.94 10.05 -5.24
N ALA A 315 10.07 10.02 -6.55
CA ALA A 315 11.35 9.78 -7.23
C ALA A 315 12.46 10.77 -6.89
N GLU A 316 12.13 12.00 -6.48
CA GLU A 316 13.12 12.98 -6.03
C GLU A 316 13.72 12.68 -4.64
N GLU A 317 13.08 11.80 -3.87
CA GLU A 317 13.57 11.30 -2.57
C GLU A 317 13.99 12.42 -1.59
N ARG A 318 13.25 13.53 -1.55
CA ARG A 318 13.51 14.67 -0.65
C ARG A 318 13.57 14.31 0.84
N MET A 319 12.94 13.19 1.20
CA MET A 319 12.92 12.62 2.55
C MET A 319 14.20 11.84 2.90
N LEU A 320 15.02 11.47 1.91
CA LEU A 320 16.17 10.61 2.13
C LEU A 320 17.20 11.15 3.14
N PRO A 321 17.59 12.45 3.13
CA PRO A 321 18.51 12.97 4.13
C PRO A 321 17.98 12.84 5.57
N LEU A 322 16.66 13.00 5.74
CA LEU A 322 16.00 12.81 7.03
C LEU A 322 15.94 11.32 7.43
N ILE A 323 15.71 10.42 6.46
CA ILE A 323 15.76 8.98 6.70
C ILE A 323 17.17 8.52 7.08
N GLU A 324 18.21 9.03 6.43
CA GLU A 324 19.61 8.78 6.79
C GLU A 324 19.92 9.28 8.20
N LYS A 325 19.41 10.46 8.57
CA LYS A 325 19.49 10.97 9.94
C LYS A 325 18.80 10.04 10.95
N LEU A 326 17.56 9.62 10.68
CA LEU A 326 16.80 8.70 11.54
C LEU A 326 17.44 7.31 11.63
N ASN A 327 18.06 6.82 10.56
CA ASN A 327 18.78 5.56 10.56
C ASN A 327 19.87 5.54 11.64
N GLY A 328 20.60 6.65 11.78
CA GLY A 328 21.71 6.78 12.72
C GLY A 328 22.86 5.83 12.35
N LYS A 329 23.72 5.53 13.33
CA LYS A 329 24.95 4.74 13.14
C LYS A 329 24.71 3.24 13.10
N ASP A 330 23.75 2.76 13.89
CA ASP A 330 23.51 1.33 14.10
C ASP A 330 22.38 0.79 13.21
N GLY A 331 21.59 1.69 12.61
CA GLY A 331 20.48 1.31 11.74
C GLY A 331 20.97 0.82 10.38
N LYS A 332 20.14 -0.01 9.74
CA LYS A 332 20.39 -0.52 8.40
C LYS A 332 19.36 0.03 7.41
N LEU A 333 19.82 0.97 6.58
CA LEU A 333 19.06 1.52 5.48
C LEU A 333 19.10 0.56 4.27
N THR A 334 17.93 0.19 3.77
CA THR A 334 17.78 -0.65 2.58
C THR A 334 16.77 -0.06 1.61
N ARG A 335 16.91 -0.46 0.34
CA ARG A 335 16.01 -0.10 -0.75
C ARG A 335 15.39 -1.37 -1.31
N PRO A 336 14.20 -1.76 -0.82
CA PRO A 336 13.49 -2.89 -1.39
C PRO A 336 13.28 -2.70 -2.89
N ARG A 337 13.35 -3.80 -3.65
CA ARG A 337 13.27 -3.76 -5.12
C ARG A 337 11.94 -3.22 -5.65
N MET A 338 10.88 -3.28 -4.84
CA MET A 338 9.55 -2.85 -5.23
C MET A 338 9.43 -1.33 -5.27
N TRP A 339 9.10 -0.81 -6.45
CA TRP A 339 8.64 0.56 -6.65
C TRP A 339 7.32 0.58 -7.40
N TYR A 340 6.64 1.72 -7.32
CA TYR A 340 5.33 1.99 -7.89
C TYR A 340 5.42 3.08 -8.96
N GLN A 341 4.54 3.01 -9.93
CA GLN A 341 4.40 4.03 -10.96
C GLN A 341 2.93 4.27 -11.21
N THR A 342 2.54 5.54 -11.16
CA THR A 342 1.17 5.93 -11.49
C THR A 342 0.94 5.66 -12.98
N CYS A 343 -0.09 4.90 -13.28
CA CYS A 343 -0.56 4.64 -14.62
C CYS A 343 -2.02 5.07 -14.72
N SER A 344 -2.40 5.77 -15.78
CA SER A 344 -3.80 6.18 -15.99
C SER A 344 -4.19 6.16 -17.46
N SER A 345 -5.48 5.98 -17.72
CA SER A 345 -6.07 6.13 -19.04
C SER A 345 -6.19 7.60 -19.45
N ASN A 346 -6.29 8.51 -18.48
CA ASN A 346 -6.45 9.95 -18.66
C ASN A 346 -5.34 10.70 -17.91
N PHE A 347 -5.42 12.03 -17.88
CA PHE A 347 -4.57 12.83 -17.00
C PHE A 347 -5.04 12.66 -15.54
N PRO A 348 -4.24 12.07 -14.64
CA PRO A 348 -4.59 12.00 -13.24
C PRO A 348 -4.56 13.40 -12.60
N PRO A 349 -5.22 13.61 -11.45
CA PRO A 349 -5.18 14.86 -10.68
C PRO A 349 -3.75 15.40 -10.52
N GLY A 350 -3.53 16.70 -10.77
CA GLY A 350 -2.21 17.35 -10.81
C GLY A 350 -1.50 17.49 -9.46
N ALA A 351 -1.08 16.38 -8.85
CA ALA A 351 -0.42 16.38 -7.54
C ALA A 351 0.88 17.18 -7.52
N ARG A 352 1.07 17.95 -6.44
CA ARG A 352 2.27 18.73 -6.10
C ARG A 352 3.27 17.84 -5.36
N LEU A 353 4.04 17.04 -6.11
CA LEU A 353 5.02 16.11 -5.54
C LEU A 353 6.12 16.83 -4.73
N ASP A 354 6.33 18.12 -4.96
CA ASP A 354 7.21 18.96 -4.16
C ASP A 354 6.72 19.16 -2.71
N LEU A 355 5.47 18.83 -2.40
CA LEU A 355 4.95 18.81 -1.03
C LEU A 355 4.96 17.40 -0.41
N VAL A 356 5.19 16.35 -1.21
CA VAL A 356 5.08 14.96 -0.79
C VAL A 356 6.44 14.43 -0.35
N TYR A 357 6.61 14.21 0.95
CA TYR A 357 7.84 13.62 1.50
C TYR A 357 7.74 12.11 1.58
N ALA A 358 6.59 11.58 2.01
CA ALA A 358 6.26 10.17 1.90
C ALA A 358 4.80 10.03 1.47
N ALA A 359 4.56 9.10 0.54
CA ALA A 359 3.24 8.82 0.03
C ALA A 359 2.39 8.08 1.07
N GLY A 360 1.08 8.25 0.94
CA GLY A 360 0.11 7.55 1.77
C GLY A 360 -0.15 6.12 1.33
N ASP A 361 -1.41 5.73 1.48
CA ASP A 361 -1.92 4.48 0.94
C ASP A 361 -2.07 4.57 -0.59
N LEU A 362 -1.06 4.10 -1.32
CA LEU A 362 -1.06 4.04 -2.79
C LEU A 362 -2.16 3.15 -3.38
N HIS A 363 -2.89 2.38 -2.56
CA HIS A 363 -4.02 1.59 -3.04
C HIS A 363 -5.30 2.44 -3.17
N SER A 364 -5.48 3.50 -2.38
CA SER A 364 -6.63 4.41 -2.52
C SER A 364 -6.31 5.81 -3.02
N THR A 365 -5.03 6.18 -2.97
CA THR A 365 -4.56 7.51 -3.36
C THR A 365 -3.52 7.45 -4.47
N LEU A 366 -3.34 8.56 -5.18
CA LEU A 366 -2.28 8.70 -6.19
C LEU A 366 -1.00 9.37 -5.66
N VAL A 367 -1.00 9.78 -4.39
CA VAL A 367 0.11 10.32 -3.59
C VAL A 367 -0.15 10.10 -2.11
#